data_AF-A0A2U1VXC3-F1
#
_entry.id   AF-A0A2U1VXC3-F1
#
_cell.length_a   1.000
_cell.length_b   1.000
_cell.length_c   1.000
_cell.angle_alpha   90.00
_cell.angle_beta   90.00
_cell.angle_gamma   90.00
#
_symmetry.space_group_name_H-M   'P 1'
#
loop_
_entity.id
_entity.type
_entity.pdbx_description
1 polymer ?
#
loop_
_entity_poly.entity_id
_entity_poly.type
_entity_poly.pdbx_seq_one_letter_code
_entity_poly.pdbx_strand_id
1 'polypeptide(L)'
;MGNDPTSKIRSIDALGDIAKSARAQGKTVVLAHGTFDLMHFGHVRHLQAARNEGDVLIVTVTADGFVNKGPGRPVFAHGIRAEMLASLESVDYVGINEEPTSESVLRIVRPDVYVKGSDYANAEDDVTGKINDEQAVVKSYGGRTVFTDEVTFSSSSLINRHLDIYDPPLREFLNRLRESDGLTAMSELLERVRDFKILMVGDTIVDEYQYVIPMGRSPKENMIATLFQNRELFAGGVVAAANHAASFCREVEVLTALGSVDGHRDLVTESLKPNVSLCSIERDGMPTTRKCRFVDQSYLRKLFEVYHMDDAPLRSDEETRFIAALRERAATADVVIVTDFGHGLITPRVIQALSECSPFLAVNAQSNSANTGFNLITRYPRADYICIDAPEARLAVADKYADVSHIISELLPARVDCDRTIITNGRHGCVTRGPGEPLIHIPAFTRTVVDTVGAGDAFFAITAPLVAAGASLAHAGFIGNVAGALKVNIVGHRKSVEKSAVLKYLQTLLK
;
A
#
# COMPACT_ATOMS: atom_id res chain seq x y z
N MET A 1 -11.23 29.19 37.70
CA MET A 1 -10.62 29.25 36.36
C MET A 1 -10.20 27.83 36.04
N GLY A 2 -10.90 27.16 35.11
CA GLY A 2 -10.52 25.80 34.72
C GLY A 2 -9.14 25.84 34.04
N ASN A 3 -8.25 24.92 34.41
CA ASN A 3 -6.96 24.77 33.73
C ASN A 3 -7.22 24.54 32.24
N ASP A 4 -6.63 25.38 31.38
CA ASP A 4 -6.63 25.18 29.94
C ASP A 4 -5.91 23.85 29.63
N PRO A 5 -6.58 22.84 29.07
CA PRO A 5 -5.98 21.54 28.77
C PRO A 5 -4.78 21.65 27.83
N THR A 6 -4.76 22.65 26.93
CA THR A 6 -3.66 22.86 25.99
C THR A 6 -2.33 23.15 26.70
N SER A 7 -2.39 23.63 27.94
CA SER A 7 -1.20 23.84 28.78
C SER A 7 -0.46 22.55 29.12
N LYS A 8 -1.04 21.36 28.95
CA LYS A 8 -0.35 20.07 29.10
C LYS A 8 0.30 19.58 27.80
N ILE A 9 -0.04 20.17 26.66
CA ILE A 9 0.49 19.77 25.34
C ILE A 9 1.87 20.38 25.14
N ARG A 10 2.86 19.55 24.83
CA ARG A 10 4.28 19.93 24.69
C ARG A 10 4.91 19.22 23.48
N SER A 11 5.98 19.82 22.94
CA SER A 11 6.81 19.14 21.94
C SER A 11 7.51 17.93 22.56
N ILE A 12 7.88 16.94 21.74
CA ILE A 12 8.57 15.73 22.21
C ILE A 12 9.89 16.07 22.93
N ASP A 13 10.65 17.06 22.43
CA ASP A 13 11.88 17.53 23.08
C ASP A 13 11.60 18.11 24.47
N ALA A 14 10.56 18.95 24.60
CA ALA A 14 10.16 19.51 25.88
C ALA A 14 9.70 18.42 26.86
N LEU A 15 9.04 17.37 26.38
CA LEU A 15 8.70 16.20 27.20
C LEU A 15 9.96 15.45 27.67
N GLY A 16 11.00 15.37 26.84
CA GLY A 16 12.31 14.86 27.23
C GLY A 16 12.94 15.64 28.39
N ASP A 17 12.90 16.97 28.32
CA ASP A 17 13.41 17.85 29.39
C ASP A 17 12.59 17.73 30.68
N ILE A 18 11.26 17.69 30.57
CA ILE A 18 10.34 17.48 31.69
C ILE A 18 10.63 16.15 32.37
N ALA A 19 10.75 15.08 31.59
CA ALA A 19 11.03 13.74 32.10
C ALA A 19 12.40 13.67 32.78
N LYS A 20 13.43 14.28 32.20
CA LYS A 20 14.77 14.38 32.79
C LYS A 20 14.75 15.14 34.12
N SER A 21 14.03 16.26 34.19
CA SER A 21 13.89 17.05 35.42
C SER A 21 13.13 16.28 36.50
N ALA A 22 12.04 15.59 36.14
CA ALA A 22 11.27 14.75 37.06
C ALA A 22 12.14 13.62 37.66
N ARG A 23 12.89 12.89 36.82
CA ARG A 23 13.82 11.86 37.29
C ARG A 23 14.93 12.42 38.19
N ALA A 24 15.46 13.60 37.87
CA ALA A 24 16.46 14.26 38.73
C ALA A 24 15.89 14.65 40.11
N GLN A 25 14.57 14.83 40.21
CA GLN A 25 13.85 15.04 41.47
C GLN A 25 13.45 13.73 42.18
N GLY A 26 13.87 12.57 41.66
CA GLY A 26 13.52 11.26 42.19
C GLY A 26 12.10 10.78 41.86
N LYS A 27 11.42 11.44 40.91
CA LYS A 27 10.08 11.03 40.44
C LYS A 27 10.17 9.96 39.36
N THR A 28 9.24 9.02 39.39
CA THR A 28 9.07 7.97 38.38
C THR A 28 8.28 8.51 37.20
N VAL A 29 8.85 8.47 36.00
CA VAL A 29 8.18 8.92 34.77
C VAL A 29 7.56 7.74 34.04
N VAL A 30 6.26 7.86 33.76
CA VAL A 30 5.48 6.87 33.01
C VAL A 30 5.17 7.41 31.62
N LEU A 31 5.25 6.56 30.60
CA LEU A 31 4.81 6.88 29.24
C LEU A 31 3.76 5.88 28.76
N ALA A 32 2.67 6.39 28.19
CA ALA A 32 1.77 5.61 27.34
C ALA A 32 1.78 6.18 25.91
N HIS A 33 1.73 5.30 24.90
CA HIS A 33 1.75 5.70 23.49
C HIS A 33 0.66 4.98 22.70
N GLY A 34 -0.01 5.69 21.79
CA GLY A 34 -0.99 5.08 20.90
C GLY A 34 -1.69 6.05 19.97
N THR A 35 -2.69 5.53 19.24
CA THR A 35 -3.53 6.37 18.37
C THR A 35 -4.59 7.12 19.16
N PHE A 36 -5.22 6.51 20.17
CA PHE A 36 -6.31 7.12 20.95
C PHE A 36 -7.39 7.78 20.07
N ASP A 37 -7.90 7.03 19.09
CA ASP A 37 -8.75 7.59 18.04
C ASP A 37 -10.09 8.12 18.57
N LEU A 38 -11.01 7.23 18.92
CA LEU A 38 -12.19 7.57 19.69
C LEU A 38 -11.90 7.28 21.17
N MET A 39 -11.95 8.32 22.00
CA MET A 39 -11.84 8.15 23.45
C MET A 39 -13.08 7.44 24.02
N HIS A 40 -12.83 6.42 24.84
CA HIS A 40 -13.86 5.63 25.51
C HIS A 40 -13.36 5.19 26.89
N PHE A 41 -14.25 4.57 27.68
CA PHE A 41 -13.97 4.21 29.07
C PHE A 41 -12.74 3.31 29.23
N GLY A 42 -12.49 2.38 28.29
CA GLY A 42 -11.27 1.57 28.28
C GLY A 42 -9.97 2.37 28.27
N HIS A 43 -9.87 3.46 27.49
CA HIS A 43 -8.69 4.34 27.53
C HIS A 43 -8.55 5.07 28.85
N VAL A 44 -9.67 5.52 29.45
CA VAL A 44 -9.65 6.20 30.75
C VAL A 44 -9.11 5.25 31.83
N ARG A 45 -9.58 4.01 31.87
CA ARG A 45 -9.09 2.98 32.81
C ARG A 45 -7.63 2.64 32.57
N HIS A 46 -7.23 2.42 31.32
CA HIS A 46 -5.85 2.18 30.94
C HIS A 46 -4.91 3.30 31.41
N LEU A 47 -5.28 4.57 31.19
CA LEU A 47 -4.46 5.72 31.58
C LEU A 47 -4.47 5.96 33.10
N GLN A 48 -5.56 5.62 33.80
CA GLN A 48 -5.60 5.62 35.26
C GLN A 48 -4.67 4.56 35.85
N ALA A 49 -4.67 3.35 35.29
CA ALA A 49 -3.73 2.30 35.68
C ALA A 49 -2.29 2.72 35.38
N ALA A 50 -2.02 3.31 34.20
CA ALA A 50 -0.70 3.84 33.86
C ALA A 50 -0.23 4.91 34.87
N ARG A 51 -1.14 5.81 35.30
CA ARG A 51 -0.80 6.85 36.28
C ARG A 51 -0.35 6.29 37.63
N ASN A 52 -0.83 5.09 38.00
CA ASN A 52 -0.47 4.43 39.26
C ASN A 52 0.93 3.80 39.23
N GLU A 53 1.56 3.67 38.06
CA GLU A 53 2.90 3.09 37.91
C GLU A 53 4.03 4.11 38.18
N GLY A 54 3.71 5.37 38.46
CA GLY A 54 4.71 6.40 38.75
C GLY A 54 4.13 7.74 39.17
N ASP A 55 4.92 8.79 39.07
CA ASP A 55 4.62 10.12 39.60
C ASP A 55 4.22 11.12 38.51
N VAL A 56 4.66 10.90 37.27
CA VAL A 56 4.37 11.77 36.12
C VAL A 56 3.96 10.92 34.93
N LEU A 57 2.70 11.01 34.49
CA LEU A 57 2.21 10.34 33.29
C LEU A 57 2.30 11.26 32.07
N ILE A 58 3.16 10.88 31.14
CA ILE A 58 3.23 11.44 29.80
C ILE A 58 2.46 10.53 28.85
N VAL A 59 1.62 11.09 28.00
CA VAL A 59 0.92 10.35 26.94
C VAL A 59 1.33 10.92 25.59
N THR A 60 1.62 10.06 24.61
CA THR A 60 1.92 10.51 23.26
C THR A 60 0.97 9.91 22.24
N VAL A 61 0.55 10.75 21.28
CA VAL A 61 -0.34 10.36 20.18
C VAL A 61 0.42 10.28 18.87
N THR A 62 0.17 9.24 18.08
CA THR A 62 0.68 9.17 16.70
C THR A 62 -0.01 10.23 15.84
N ALA A 63 0.74 11.04 15.09
CA ALA A 63 0.19 12.01 14.14
C ALA A 63 -0.54 11.32 12.98
N ASP A 64 -1.52 12.01 12.38
CA ASP A 64 -2.50 11.40 11.46
C ASP A 64 -1.85 10.68 10.27
N GLY A 65 -0.83 11.27 9.67
CA GLY A 65 -0.11 10.70 8.52
C GLY A 65 0.63 9.39 8.80
N PHE A 66 0.77 9.00 10.08
CA PHE A 66 1.46 7.79 10.50
C PHE A 66 0.51 6.74 11.10
N VAL A 67 -0.80 7.02 11.15
CA VAL A 67 -1.81 6.10 11.67
C VAL A 67 -2.30 5.16 10.56
N ASN A 68 -1.96 3.88 10.68
CA ASN A 68 -2.41 2.82 9.77
C ASN A 68 -3.55 2.01 10.40
N LYS A 69 -4.75 2.60 10.47
CA LYS A 69 -5.97 2.00 11.08
C LYS A 69 -7.12 1.83 10.09
N GLY A 70 -6.83 1.75 8.79
CA GLY A 70 -7.86 1.70 7.77
C GLY A 70 -8.25 3.09 7.24
N PRO A 71 -9.20 3.16 6.30
CA PRO A 71 -9.56 4.38 5.62
C PRO A 71 -10.53 5.22 6.43
N GLY A 72 -10.43 6.55 6.29
CA GLY A 72 -11.19 7.48 7.13
C GLY A 72 -10.80 7.44 8.60
N ARG A 73 -9.63 6.83 8.91
CA ARG A 73 -9.08 6.68 10.26
C ARG A 73 -7.69 7.33 10.31
N PRO A 74 -7.34 8.09 11.37
CA PRO A 74 -8.15 8.34 12.57
C PRO A 74 -9.36 9.24 12.26
N VAL A 75 -10.45 9.07 13.00
CA VAL A 75 -11.68 9.87 12.87
C VAL A 75 -11.43 11.28 13.38
N PHE A 76 -10.66 11.41 14.47
CA PHE A 76 -10.29 12.68 15.05
C PHE A 76 -8.83 13.03 14.72
N ALA A 77 -8.61 14.25 14.24
CA ALA A 77 -7.26 14.75 13.97
C ALA A 77 -6.40 14.72 15.23
N HIS A 78 -5.09 14.53 15.08
CA HIS A 78 -4.16 14.36 16.20
C HIS A 78 -4.21 15.49 17.23
N GLY A 79 -4.49 16.73 16.81
CA GLY A 79 -4.66 17.86 17.71
C GLY A 79 -5.84 17.67 18.67
N ILE A 80 -7.00 17.29 18.13
CA ILE A 80 -8.20 16.99 18.91
C ILE A 80 -7.95 15.82 19.87
N ARG A 81 -7.29 14.75 19.38
CA ARG A 81 -6.93 13.58 20.22
C ARG A 81 -6.01 13.99 21.37
N ALA A 82 -5.03 14.85 21.12
CA ALA A 82 -4.13 15.36 22.14
C ALA A 82 -4.88 16.20 23.20
N GLU A 83 -5.80 17.07 22.78
CA GLU A 83 -6.63 17.88 23.68
C GLU A 83 -7.56 17.01 24.55
N MET A 84 -8.17 15.97 23.97
CA MET A 84 -8.99 15.01 24.72
C MET A 84 -8.18 14.32 25.83
N LEU A 85 -6.95 13.90 25.53
CA LEU A 85 -6.06 13.27 26.51
C LEU A 85 -5.59 14.27 27.56
N ALA A 86 -5.24 15.49 27.16
CA ALA A 86 -4.81 16.54 28.07
C ALA A 86 -5.91 16.95 29.06
N SER A 87 -7.17 16.79 28.67
CA SER A 87 -8.33 17.04 29.52
C SER A 87 -8.53 15.99 30.62
N LEU A 88 -7.83 14.85 30.56
CA LEU A 88 -7.90 13.83 31.60
C LEU A 88 -7.07 14.24 32.83
N GLU A 89 -7.65 14.04 34.01
CA GLU A 89 -6.97 14.31 35.28
C GLU A 89 -5.75 13.42 35.49
N SER A 90 -5.80 12.16 35.04
CA SER A 90 -4.70 11.21 35.19
C SER A 90 -3.49 11.51 34.30
N VAL A 91 -3.60 12.42 33.34
CA VAL A 91 -2.54 12.73 32.37
C VAL A 91 -1.88 14.05 32.74
N ASP A 92 -0.56 14.04 32.96
CA ASP A 92 0.21 15.23 33.32
C ASP A 92 0.65 16.01 32.08
N TYR A 93 1.11 15.31 31.02
CA TYR A 93 1.55 15.93 29.77
C TYR A 93 1.18 15.11 28.55
N VAL A 94 0.99 15.78 27.41
CA VAL A 94 0.70 15.16 26.11
C VAL A 94 1.66 15.63 25.03
N GLY A 95 2.08 14.73 24.14
CA GLY A 95 2.89 15.05 22.96
C GLY A 95 2.37 14.40 21.68
N ILE A 96 2.67 15.01 20.55
CA ILE A 96 2.34 14.46 19.23
C ILE A 96 3.62 13.88 18.63
N ASN A 97 3.58 12.60 18.27
CA ASN A 97 4.66 11.90 17.61
C ASN A 97 4.48 11.99 16.09
N GLU A 98 5.37 12.72 15.42
CA GLU A 98 5.41 12.85 13.96
C GLU A 98 6.29 11.79 13.29
N GLU A 99 6.32 10.59 13.87
CA GLU A 99 7.04 9.45 13.32
C GLU A 99 6.19 8.16 13.28
N PRO A 100 6.54 7.19 12.40
CA PRO A 100 5.81 5.93 12.26
C PRO A 100 5.90 4.98 13.47
N THR A 101 6.91 5.17 14.32
CA THR A 101 7.26 4.29 15.45
C THR A 101 7.43 5.11 16.72
N SER A 102 7.24 4.49 17.88
CA SER A 102 7.41 5.18 19.17
C SER A 102 8.85 5.19 19.69
N GLU A 103 9.78 4.52 19.00
CA GLU A 103 11.19 4.39 19.42
C GLU A 103 11.91 5.73 19.65
N SER A 104 11.68 6.72 18.78
CA SER A 104 12.25 8.06 18.93
C SER A 104 11.75 8.73 20.20
N VAL A 105 10.44 8.69 20.43
CA VAL A 105 9.82 9.19 21.67
C VAL A 105 10.41 8.49 22.89
N LEU A 106 10.57 7.16 22.85
CA LEU A 106 11.18 6.38 23.94
C LEU A 106 12.64 6.81 24.21
N ARG A 107 13.43 7.07 23.16
CA ARG A 107 14.83 7.52 23.30
C ARG A 107 14.95 8.95 23.83
N ILE A 108 13.98 9.81 23.54
CA ILE A 108 13.97 11.21 24.01
C ILE A 108 13.44 11.29 25.44
N VAL A 109 12.26 10.73 25.70
CA VAL A 109 11.59 10.78 27.02
C VAL A 109 12.30 9.91 28.05
N ARG A 110 12.81 8.73 27.63
CA ARG A 110 13.42 7.71 28.49
C ARG A 110 12.61 7.40 29.76
N PRO A 111 11.32 7.04 29.64
CA PRO A 111 10.46 6.79 30.79
C PRO A 111 10.97 5.63 31.65
N ASP A 112 10.79 5.70 32.96
CA ASP A 112 11.11 4.61 33.89
C ASP A 112 10.13 3.44 33.68
N VAL A 113 8.87 3.75 33.32
CA VAL A 113 7.84 2.76 33.00
C VAL A 113 7.17 3.08 31.67
N TYR A 114 7.15 2.11 30.75
CA TYR A 114 6.39 2.19 29.50
C TYR A 114 5.15 1.31 29.58
N VAL A 115 3.96 1.91 29.48
CA VAL A 115 2.69 1.23 29.70
C VAL A 115 1.98 0.96 28.37
N LYS A 116 1.50 -0.28 28.20
CA LYS A 116 0.75 -0.77 27.04
C LYS A 116 -0.57 -1.40 27.47
N GLY A 117 -1.56 -1.37 26.57
CA GLY A 117 -2.83 -2.06 26.81
C GLY A 117 -2.67 -3.58 26.75
N SER A 118 -3.60 -4.32 27.37
CA SER A 118 -3.64 -5.78 27.37
C SER A 118 -3.73 -6.40 25.97
N ASP A 119 -4.27 -5.66 24.99
CA ASP A 119 -4.29 -6.04 23.56
C ASP A 119 -2.88 -6.36 22.98
N TYR A 120 -1.82 -6.01 23.70
CA TYR A 120 -0.42 -6.20 23.31
C TYR A 120 0.35 -7.15 24.25
N ALA A 121 -0.32 -7.81 25.20
CA ALA A 121 0.30 -8.71 26.16
C ALA A 121 0.69 -10.07 25.54
N ASN A 122 -0.02 -10.51 24.50
CA ASN A 122 0.32 -11.72 23.73
C ASN A 122 1.16 -11.35 22.51
N ALA A 123 2.35 -11.92 22.41
CA ALA A 123 3.24 -11.72 21.25
C ALA A 123 2.63 -12.26 19.93
N GLU A 124 1.70 -13.21 20.00
CA GLU A 124 0.99 -13.78 18.85
C GLU A 124 -0.04 -12.81 18.23
N ASP A 125 -0.52 -11.83 18.99
CA ASP A 125 -1.47 -10.80 18.54
C ASP A 125 -0.77 -9.57 17.92
N ASP A 126 0.55 -9.42 18.10
CA ASP A 126 1.37 -8.38 17.46
C ASP A 126 1.93 -8.85 16.12
N VAL A 127 1.10 -8.72 15.09
CA VAL A 127 1.43 -8.99 13.67
C VAL A 127 2.66 -8.18 13.17
N THR A 128 3.13 -7.17 13.91
CA THR A 128 4.24 -6.30 13.47
C THR A 128 5.61 -6.63 14.08
N GLY A 129 5.67 -7.40 15.18
CA GLY A 129 6.91 -7.68 15.92
C GLY A 129 7.59 -6.45 16.56
N LYS A 130 6.99 -5.26 16.42
CA LYS A 130 7.60 -3.97 16.84
C LYS A 130 7.58 -3.76 18.34
N ILE A 131 6.74 -4.49 19.07
CA ILE A 131 6.75 -4.42 20.54
C ILE A 131 8.10 -4.86 21.10
N ASN A 132 8.75 -5.85 20.47
CA ASN A 132 10.05 -6.33 20.90
C ASN A 132 11.11 -5.23 20.78
N ASP A 133 11.07 -4.45 19.69
CA ASP A 133 11.98 -3.33 19.46
C ASP A 133 11.76 -2.22 20.51
N GLU A 134 10.50 -1.87 20.77
CA GLU A 134 10.14 -0.89 21.79
C GLU A 134 10.58 -1.33 23.20
N GLN A 135 10.37 -2.60 23.55
CA GLN A 135 10.82 -3.18 24.82
C GLN A 135 12.35 -3.18 24.94
N ALA A 136 13.07 -3.50 23.86
CA ALA A 136 14.52 -3.47 23.83
C ALA A 136 15.05 -2.05 24.06
N VAL A 137 14.42 -1.03 23.46
CA VAL A 137 14.75 0.38 23.70
C VAL A 137 14.53 0.73 25.17
N VAL A 138 13.38 0.39 25.76
CA VAL A 138 13.07 0.69 27.17
C VAL A 138 14.10 0.06 28.13
N LYS A 139 14.43 -1.21 27.88
CA LYS A 139 15.40 -1.95 28.70
C LYS A 139 16.83 -1.40 28.58
N SER A 140 17.20 -0.86 27.40
CA SER A 140 18.56 -0.34 27.15
C SER A 140 18.99 0.78 28.09
N TYR A 141 18.03 1.52 28.65
CA TYR A 141 18.28 2.58 29.62
C TYR A 141 17.74 2.27 31.03
N GLY A 142 17.37 1.01 31.30
CA GLY A 142 16.97 0.54 32.63
C GLY A 142 15.49 0.72 32.98
N GLY A 143 14.63 1.10 32.03
CA GLY A 143 13.18 1.16 32.25
C GLY A 143 12.53 -0.23 32.18
N ARG A 144 11.25 -0.32 32.56
CA ARG A 144 10.42 -1.53 32.43
C ARG A 144 9.16 -1.30 31.62
N THR A 145 8.62 -2.36 31.03
CA THR A 145 7.33 -2.34 30.31
C THR A 145 6.25 -2.98 31.18
N VAL A 146 5.05 -2.38 31.21
CA VAL A 146 3.88 -2.86 31.97
C VAL A 146 2.68 -2.97 31.04
N PHE A 147 1.91 -4.03 31.20
CA PHE A 147 0.65 -4.24 30.51
C PHE A 147 -0.51 -4.10 31.50
N THR A 148 -1.54 -3.34 31.12
CA THR A 148 -2.72 -3.14 31.98
C THR A 148 -3.80 -4.17 31.66
N ASP A 149 -4.42 -4.78 32.68
CA ASP A 149 -5.48 -5.81 32.52
C ASP A 149 -6.91 -5.24 32.48
N GLU A 150 -7.06 -3.94 32.26
CA GLU A 150 -8.36 -3.25 32.26
C GLU A 150 -9.22 -3.64 31.04
N VAL A 151 -10.55 -3.50 31.17
CA VAL A 151 -11.52 -3.80 30.09
C VAL A 151 -11.15 -3.03 28.82
N THR A 152 -10.70 -3.76 27.79
CA THR A 152 -10.41 -3.17 26.48
C THR A 152 -11.68 -3.11 25.63
N PHE A 153 -12.10 -1.90 25.33
CA PHE A 153 -12.94 -1.65 24.16
C PHE A 153 -12.01 -1.26 23.02
N SER A 154 -12.17 -1.89 21.85
CA SER A 154 -11.45 -1.43 20.66
C SER A 154 -12.17 -0.21 20.08
N SER A 155 -11.48 0.93 20.01
CA SER A 155 -12.03 2.12 19.34
C SER A 155 -12.47 1.80 17.92
N SER A 156 -11.75 0.90 17.23
CA SER A 156 -12.15 0.45 15.90
C SER A 156 -13.46 -0.31 15.90
N SER A 157 -13.74 -1.18 16.89
CA SER A 157 -15.02 -1.89 16.98
C SER A 157 -16.17 -0.92 17.26
N LEU A 158 -15.98 0.02 18.19
CA LEU A 158 -16.98 1.05 18.49
C LEU A 158 -17.28 1.94 17.29
N ILE A 159 -16.23 2.39 16.60
CA ILE A 159 -16.37 3.21 15.39
C ILE A 159 -17.06 2.39 14.29
N ASN A 160 -16.59 1.18 13.98
CA ASN A 160 -17.16 0.33 12.94
C ASN A 160 -18.63 -0.05 13.18
N ARG A 161 -19.06 -0.16 14.43
CA ARG A 161 -20.42 -0.59 14.81
C ARG A 161 -21.38 0.56 15.05
N HIS A 162 -20.90 1.71 15.51
CA HIS A 162 -21.77 2.78 16.04
C HIS A 162 -21.56 4.15 15.42
N LEU A 163 -20.50 4.34 14.64
CA LEU A 163 -20.27 5.57 13.91
C LEU A 163 -20.39 5.25 12.41
N ASP A 164 -21.36 5.86 11.73
CA ASP A 164 -21.62 5.69 10.30
C ASP A 164 -20.47 6.29 9.45
N ILE A 165 -19.27 5.73 9.58
CA ILE A 165 -18.05 6.21 8.91
C ILE A 165 -17.91 5.68 7.48
N TYR A 166 -18.55 4.53 7.17
CA TYR A 166 -18.54 3.93 5.84
C TYR A 166 -19.84 4.26 5.10
N ASP A 167 -19.78 4.36 3.77
CA ASP A 167 -20.99 4.47 2.98
C ASP A 167 -21.88 3.23 3.15
N PRO A 168 -23.22 3.36 2.99
CA PRO A 168 -24.14 2.24 3.21
C PRO A 168 -23.81 0.98 2.40
N PRO A 169 -23.44 1.06 1.09
CA PRO A 169 -22.98 -0.10 0.33
C PRO A 169 -21.76 -0.81 0.91
N LEU A 170 -20.71 -0.07 1.30
CA LEU A 170 -19.53 -0.65 1.94
C LEU A 170 -19.87 -1.29 3.28
N ARG A 171 -20.73 -0.66 4.09
CA ARG A 171 -21.15 -1.20 5.38
C ARG A 171 -21.89 -2.54 5.24
N GLU A 172 -22.84 -2.63 4.31
CA GLU A 172 -23.56 -3.87 4.03
C GLU A 172 -22.63 -4.98 3.54
N PHE A 173 -21.67 -4.62 2.67
CA PHE A 173 -20.66 -5.55 2.20
C PHE A 173 -19.78 -6.08 3.36
N LEU A 174 -19.29 -5.20 4.23
CA LEU A 174 -18.48 -5.58 5.39
C LEU A 174 -19.25 -6.46 6.38
N ASN A 175 -20.53 -6.17 6.63
CA ASN A 175 -21.35 -6.99 7.53
C ASN A 175 -21.50 -8.43 7.03
N ARG A 176 -21.75 -8.62 5.72
CA ARG A 176 -21.81 -9.96 5.13
C ARG A 176 -20.50 -10.74 5.30
N LEU A 177 -19.36 -10.08 5.10
CA LEU A 177 -18.04 -10.72 5.30
C LEU A 177 -17.76 -11.07 6.77
N ARG A 178 -18.24 -10.26 7.72
CA ARG A 178 -18.10 -10.55 9.16
C ARG A 178 -18.94 -11.77 9.57
N GLU A 179 -20.13 -11.92 8.99
CA GLU A 179 -21.00 -13.07 9.24
C GLU A 179 -20.44 -14.39 8.67
N SER A 180 -19.61 -14.32 7.62
CA SER A 180 -19.07 -15.47 6.91
C SER A 180 -17.62 -15.84 7.27
N ASP A 181 -17.10 -15.41 8.42
CA ASP A 181 -15.70 -15.60 8.85
C ASP A 181 -14.65 -15.17 7.79
N GLY A 182 -14.96 -14.10 7.03
CA GLY A 182 -14.15 -13.68 5.88
C GLY A 182 -12.72 -13.27 6.25
N LEU A 183 -12.49 -12.80 7.48
CA LEU A 183 -11.15 -12.43 7.96
C LEU A 183 -10.22 -13.65 8.03
N THR A 184 -10.71 -14.76 8.59
CA THR A 184 -9.95 -16.01 8.70
C THR A 184 -9.65 -16.56 7.31
N ALA A 185 -10.66 -16.66 6.45
CA ALA A 185 -10.49 -17.14 5.08
C ALA A 185 -9.46 -16.32 4.27
N MET A 186 -9.48 -14.99 4.40
CA MET A 186 -8.51 -14.12 3.72
C MET A 186 -7.11 -14.20 4.34
N SER A 187 -6.99 -14.39 5.65
CA SER A 187 -5.70 -14.57 6.32
C SER A 187 -5.05 -15.90 5.89
N GLU A 188 -5.82 -16.98 5.83
CA GLU A 188 -5.37 -18.28 5.32
C GLU A 188 -4.95 -18.23 3.85
N LEU A 189 -5.66 -17.45 3.02
CA LEU A 189 -5.26 -17.20 1.62
C LEU A 189 -3.88 -16.54 1.52
N LEU A 190 -3.63 -15.52 2.36
CA LEU A 190 -2.34 -14.83 2.41
C LEU A 190 -1.20 -15.72 2.94
N GLU A 191 -1.51 -16.75 3.74
CA GLU A 191 -0.52 -17.75 4.15
C GLU A 191 -0.29 -18.81 3.07
N ARG A 192 -1.32 -19.23 2.32
CA ARG A 192 -1.17 -20.24 1.25
C ARG A 192 -0.18 -19.84 0.15
N VAL A 193 -0.13 -18.55 -0.19
CA VAL A 193 0.78 -18.05 -1.24
C VAL A 193 2.21 -17.80 -0.75
N ARG A 194 2.48 -18.01 0.54
CA ARG A 194 3.77 -17.71 1.17
C ARG A 194 4.93 -18.44 0.49
N ASP A 195 4.73 -19.69 0.07
CA ASP A 195 5.79 -20.51 -0.51
C ASP A 195 5.92 -20.40 -2.03
N PHE A 196 5.01 -19.63 -2.67
CA PHE A 196 4.96 -19.49 -4.12
C PHE A 196 6.22 -18.83 -4.67
N LYS A 197 6.60 -19.27 -5.86
CA LYS A 197 7.59 -18.66 -6.74
C LYS A 197 6.89 -17.92 -7.85
N ILE A 198 7.13 -16.61 -7.94
CA ILE A 198 6.46 -15.73 -8.89
C ILE A 198 7.44 -15.31 -9.97
N LEU A 199 7.05 -15.45 -11.24
CA LEU A 199 7.76 -14.83 -12.36
C LEU A 199 6.99 -13.59 -12.82
N MET A 200 7.56 -12.42 -12.56
CA MET A 200 7.06 -11.12 -13.02
C MET A 200 7.64 -10.81 -14.40
N VAL A 201 6.79 -10.53 -15.38
CA VAL A 201 7.20 -10.22 -16.76
C VAL A 201 6.60 -8.87 -17.16
N GLY A 202 7.43 -7.93 -17.61
CA GLY A 202 6.91 -6.62 -18.01
C GLY A 202 7.96 -5.55 -18.22
N ASP A 203 7.52 -4.39 -18.68
CA ASP A 203 8.39 -3.24 -18.94
C ASP A 203 8.93 -2.66 -17.63
N THR A 204 10.24 -2.40 -17.58
CA THR A 204 10.82 -1.55 -16.55
C THR A 204 10.62 -0.09 -16.92
N ILE A 205 10.07 0.68 -15.98
CA ILE A 205 9.81 2.10 -16.15
C ILE A 205 10.53 2.84 -15.05
N VAL A 206 11.24 3.92 -15.37
CA VAL A 206 11.83 4.82 -14.39
C VAL A 206 10.89 5.99 -14.19
N ASP A 207 10.27 6.08 -13.02
CA ASP A 207 9.41 7.19 -12.65
C ASP A 207 10.25 8.29 -12.01
N GLU A 208 10.31 9.43 -12.68
CA GLU A 208 11.05 10.61 -12.24
C GLU A 208 10.07 11.68 -11.76
N TYR A 209 10.31 12.23 -10.57
CA TYR A 209 9.55 13.32 -10.00
C TYR A 209 10.48 14.53 -9.86
N GLN A 210 10.19 15.59 -10.63
CA GLN A 210 10.86 16.88 -10.51
C GLN A 210 9.95 17.84 -9.75
N TYR A 211 10.36 18.22 -8.54
CA TYR A 211 9.60 19.14 -7.71
C TYR A 211 9.96 20.57 -8.08
N VAL A 212 8.94 21.36 -8.34
CA VAL A 212 9.07 22.73 -8.84
C VAL A 212 8.12 23.68 -8.11
N ILE A 213 8.46 24.96 -8.10
CA ILE A 213 7.58 26.04 -7.60
C ILE A 213 7.08 26.85 -8.80
N PRO A 214 5.76 26.96 -9.03
CA PRO A 214 5.22 27.85 -10.06
C PRO A 214 5.57 29.32 -9.80
N MET A 215 6.16 29.99 -10.79
CA MET A 215 6.53 31.41 -10.73
C MET A 215 5.51 32.33 -11.44
N GLY A 216 4.45 31.76 -12.00
CA GLY A 216 3.43 32.47 -12.78
C GLY A 216 3.59 32.28 -14.28
N ARG A 217 2.92 33.13 -15.06
CA ARG A 217 2.91 33.06 -16.53
C ARG A 217 4.21 33.63 -17.10
N SER A 218 4.79 32.94 -18.08
CA SER A 218 5.92 33.44 -18.87
C SER A 218 5.56 34.76 -19.59
N PRO A 219 6.42 35.79 -19.56
CA PRO A 219 6.16 37.05 -20.28
C PRO A 219 6.10 36.91 -21.80
N LYS A 220 6.75 35.86 -22.35
CA LYS A 220 6.93 35.68 -23.80
C LYS A 220 5.99 34.65 -24.42
N GLU A 221 5.37 33.79 -23.60
CA GLU A 221 4.56 32.66 -24.05
C GLU A 221 3.40 32.40 -23.09
N ASN A 222 2.35 31.70 -23.55
CA ASN A 222 1.25 31.31 -22.67
C ASN A 222 1.55 29.99 -21.93
N MET A 223 2.61 30.01 -21.11
CA MET A 223 3.04 28.86 -20.32
C MET A 223 3.36 29.25 -18.88
N ILE A 224 3.32 28.27 -17.98
CA ILE A 224 3.72 28.43 -16.58
C ILE A 224 5.25 28.33 -16.52
N ALA A 225 5.91 29.37 -16.00
CA ALA A 225 7.32 29.29 -15.63
C ALA A 225 7.43 28.65 -14.24
N THR A 226 8.40 27.75 -14.05
CA THR A 226 8.60 27.04 -12.78
C THR A 226 10.07 27.08 -12.36
N LEU A 227 10.31 27.12 -11.05
CA LEU A 227 11.65 27.03 -10.45
C LEU A 227 11.89 25.61 -9.94
N PHE A 228 12.92 24.94 -10.45
CA PHE A 228 13.35 23.62 -9.97
C PHE A 228 13.78 23.67 -8.49
N GLN A 229 13.37 22.68 -7.71
CA GLN A 229 13.76 22.51 -6.31
C GLN A 229 14.62 21.27 -6.13
N ASN A 230 14.07 20.09 -6.39
CA ASN A 230 14.77 18.82 -6.26
C ASN A 230 14.16 17.75 -7.18
N ARG A 231 14.77 16.57 -7.17
CA ARG A 231 14.43 15.44 -8.04
C ARG A 231 14.49 14.14 -7.25
N GLU A 232 13.53 13.26 -7.53
CA GLU A 232 13.52 11.87 -7.07
C GLU A 232 13.34 10.92 -8.26
N LEU A 233 13.97 9.75 -8.18
CA LEU A 233 13.90 8.69 -9.17
C LEU A 233 13.42 7.41 -8.49
N PHE A 234 12.51 6.70 -9.13
CA PHE A 234 12.00 5.42 -8.66
C PHE A 234 11.99 4.39 -9.78
N ALA A 235 12.33 3.15 -9.45
CA ALA A 235 12.09 2.02 -10.34
C ALA A 235 10.61 1.62 -10.24
N GLY A 236 9.87 1.91 -11.31
CA GLY A 236 8.46 1.59 -11.53
C GLY A 236 8.26 0.43 -12.49
N GLY A 237 7.06 0.36 -13.07
CA GLY A 237 6.68 -0.73 -13.96
C GLY A 237 6.72 -2.09 -13.26
N VAL A 238 7.26 -3.11 -13.95
CA VAL A 238 7.35 -4.49 -13.43
C VAL A 238 8.14 -4.57 -12.11
N VAL A 239 9.13 -3.69 -11.90
CA VAL A 239 9.98 -3.68 -10.71
C VAL A 239 9.18 -3.30 -9.45
N ALA A 240 8.35 -2.25 -9.56
CA ALA A 240 7.46 -1.87 -8.47
C ALA A 240 6.40 -2.94 -8.19
N ALA A 241 5.83 -3.55 -9.23
CA ALA A 241 4.88 -4.64 -9.10
C ALA A 241 5.51 -5.86 -8.40
N ALA A 242 6.75 -6.22 -8.74
CA ALA A 242 7.49 -7.30 -8.09
C ALA A 242 7.72 -7.04 -6.60
N ASN A 243 8.08 -5.81 -6.23
CA ASN A 243 8.25 -5.42 -4.84
C ASN A 243 6.95 -5.49 -4.01
N HIS A 244 5.79 -5.33 -4.64
CA HIS A 244 4.49 -5.59 -4.01
C HIS A 244 4.32 -7.08 -3.69
N ALA A 245 4.53 -7.95 -4.68
CA ALA A 245 4.39 -9.41 -4.51
C ALA A 245 5.41 -9.99 -3.51
N ALA A 246 6.60 -9.41 -3.42
CA ALA A 246 7.71 -9.90 -2.62
C ALA A 246 7.43 -10.09 -1.12
N SER A 247 6.50 -9.32 -0.54
CA SER A 247 6.14 -9.50 0.89
C SER A 247 5.14 -10.63 1.15
N PHE A 248 4.53 -11.16 0.08
CA PHE A 248 3.49 -12.19 0.15
C PHE A 248 4.02 -13.58 -0.25
N CYS A 249 5.06 -13.63 -1.08
CA CYS A 249 5.59 -14.85 -1.67
C CYS A 249 7.07 -15.07 -1.30
N ARG A 250 7.52 -16.31 -1.40
CA ARG A 250 8.88 -16.72 -0.98
C ARG A 250 9.93 -16.12 -1.90
N GLU A 251 9.70 -16.23 -3.20
CA GLU A 251 10.66 -15.84 -4.23
C GLU A 251 9.93 -15.15 -5.38
N VAL A 252 10.47 -14.03 -5.84
CA VAL A 252 9.97 -13.31 -7.00
C VAL A 252 11.13 -13.11 -7.96
N GLU A 253 10.97 -13.50 -9.22
CA GLU A 253 11.94 -13.23 -10.26
C GLU A 253 11.33 -12.25 -11.27
N VAL A 254 12.08 -11.21 -11.64
CA VAL A 254 11.70 -10.24 -12.66
C VAL A 254 12.38 -10.58 -13.96
N LEU A 255 11.61 -10.76 -15.03
CA LEU A 255 12.10 -10.84 -16.40
C LEU A 255 11.66 -9.58 -17.17
N THR A 256 12.63 -8.77 -17.59
CA THR A 256 12.38 -7.48 -18.22
C THR A 256 13.44 -7.15 -19.29
N ALA A 257 13.35 -5.97 -19.89
CA ALA A 257 14.41 -5.41 -20.71
C ALA A 257 14.81 -4.02 -20.22
N LEU A 258 16.11 -3.71 -20.35
CA LEU A 258 16.70 -2.41 -20.02
C LEU A 258 17.42 -1.86 -21.25
N GLY A 259 17.42 -0.56 -21.44
CA GLY A 259 18.18 0.10 -22.50
C GLY A 259 19.68 0.08 -22.25
N SER A 260 20.50 0.05 -23.30
CA SER A 260 21.95 0.28 -23.18
C SER A 260 22.30 1.76 -23.03
N VAL A 261 21.40 2.66 -23.45
CA VAL A 261 21.48 4.12 -23.21
C VAL A 261 20.62 4.45 -21.99
N ASP A 262 21.07 5.28 -21.06
CA ASP A 262 20.30 5.61 -19.83
C ASP A 262 19.65 4.37 -19.18
N GLY A 263 20.39 3.27 -19.06
CA GLY A 263 19.81 1.96 -18.72
C GLY A 263 19.24 1.86 -17.30
N HIS A 264 19.70 2.73 -16.39
CA HIS A 264 19.26 2.79 -14.98
C HIS A 264 19.38 1.46 -14.21
N ARG A 265 20.31 0.58 -14.60
CA ARG A 265 20.50 -0.75 -13.98
C ARG A 265 20.75 -0.66 -12.47
N ASP A 266 21.61 0.25 -12.02
CA ASP A 266 21.94 0.39 -10.59
C ASP A 266 20.70 0.78 -9.78
N LEU A 267 19.93 1.77 -10.25
CA LEU A 267 18.65 2.18 -9.63
C LEU A 267 17.68 1.00 -9.53
N VAL A 268 17.57 0.19 -10.58
CA VAL A 268 16.70 -0.99 -10.58
C VAL A 268 17.20 -2.00 -9.55
N THR A 269 18.47 -2.40 -9.60
CA THR A 269 19.02 -3.41 -8.69
C THR A 269 18.95 -2.98 -7.22
N GLU A 270 19.23 -1.72 -6.91
CA GLU A 270 19.16 -1.18 -5.54
C GLU A 270 17.72 -1.09 -5.00
N SER A 271 16.72 -0.97 -5.89
CA SER A 271 15.32 -0.87 -5.51
C SER A 271 14.65 -2.21 -5.18
N LEU A 272 15.26 -3.33 -5.56
CA LEU A 272 14.68 -4.67 -5.39
C LEU A 272 14.74 -5.12 -3.93
N LYS A 273 13.68 -5.77 -3.47
CA LYS A 273 13.68 -6.43 -2.16
C LYS A 273 14.63 -7.64 -2.13
N PRO A 274 15.07 -8.08 -0.93
CA PRO A 274 16.06 -9.16 -0.79
C PRO A 274 15.68 -10.50 -1.44
N ASN A 275 14.39 -10.79 -1.57
CA ASN A 275 13.88 -12.02 -2.20
C ASN A 275 13.41 -11.81 -3.65
N VAL A 276 13.80 -10.69 -4.27
CA VAL A 276 13.50 -10.38 -5.68
C VAL A 276 14.76 -10.46 -6.51
N SER A 277 14.80 -11.35 -7.50
CA SER A 277 15.90 -11.48 -8.46
C SER A 277 15.56 -10.79 -9.79
N LEU A 278 16.59 -10.38 -10.53
CA LEU A 278 16.44 -9.67 -11.80
C LEU A 278 17.15 -10.41 -12.94
N CYS A 279 16.37 -10.77 -13.95
CA CYS A 279 16.84 -11.13 -15.28
C CYS A 279 16.44 -10.02 -16.26
N SER A 280 17.42 -9.39 -16.90
CA SER A 280 17.18 -8.33 -17.89
C SER A 280 17.91 -8.60 -19.18
N ILE A 281 17.20 -8.45 -20.30
CA ILE A 281 17.81 -8.36 -21.62
C ILE A 281 18.16 -6.91 -21.90
N GLU A 282 19.36 -6.66 -22.41
CA GLU A 282 19.76 -5.32 -22.84
C GLU A 282 19.27 -5.02 -24.25
N ARG A 283 18.70 -3.81 -24.45
CA ARG A 283 18.22 -3.29 -25.73
C ARG A 283 19.22 -2.29 -26.28
N ASP A 284 19.88 -2.65 -27.38
CA ASP A 284 21.02 -1.88 -27.87
C ASP A 284 20.61 -0.58 -28.58
N GLY A 285 21.16 0.54 -28.13
CA GLY A 285 20.90 1.88 -28.65
C GLY A 285 19.59 2.49 -28.18
N MET A 286 18.87 1.82 -27.26
CA MET A 286 17.57 2.26 -26.77
C MET A 286 17.66 2.74 -25.32
N PRO A 287 16.86 3.73 -24.90
CA PRO A 287 16.74 4.12 -23.50
C PRO A 287 15.86 3.17 -22.69
N THR A 288 16.13 3.02 -21.39
CA THR A 288 15.09 2.50 -20.47
C THR A 288 13.98 3.56 -20.35
N THR A 289 12.73 3.16 -20.52
CA THR A 289 11.56 4.07 -20.48
C THR A 289 11.56 4.90 -19.20
N ARG A 290 11.62 6.22 -19.34
CA ARG A 290 11.56 7.17 -18.21
C ARG A 290 10.37 8.10 -18.33
N LYS A 291 9.55 8.16 -17.29
CA LYS A 291 8.36 9.03 -17.18
C LYS A 291 8.65 10.14 -16.17
N CYS A 292 8.98 11.33 -16.66
CA CYS A 292 9.32 12.49 -15.85
C CYS A 292 8.11 13.36 -15.57
N ARG A 293 7.75 13.57 -14.31
CA ARG A 293 6.59 14.34 -13.85
C ARG A 293 7.02 15.58 -13.10
N PHE A 294 6.50 16.72 -13.51
CA PHE A 294 6.74 17.99 -12.83
C PHE A 294 5.65 18.22 -11.80
N VAL A 295 6.04 18.36 -10.52
CA VAL A 295 5.12 18.42 -9.38
C VAL A 295 5.30 19.72 -8.61
N ASP A 296 4.21 20.46 -8.42
CA ASP A 296 4.16 21.59 -7.49
C ASP A 296 4.15 21.06 -6.05
N GLN A 297 5.25 21.29 -5.34
CA GLN A 297 5.43 20.79 -3.96
C GLN A 297 4.47 21.45 -2.97
N SER A 298 4.03 22.69 -3.20
CA SER A 298 3.14 23.41 -2.28
C SER A 298 1.77 22.76 -2.15
N TYR A 299 1.31 22.07 -3.20
CA TYR A 299 -0.01 21.43 -3.23
C TYR A 299 0.02 19.96 -3.69
N LEU A 300 1.22 19.39 -3.90
CA LEU A 300 1.45 18.06 -4.49
C LEU A 300 0.68 17.84 -5.80
N ARG A 301 0.60 18.88 -6.65
CA ARG A 301 -0.13 18.82 -7.92
C ARG A 301 0.81 18.54 -9.09
N LYS A 302 0.48 17.53 -9.90
CA LYS A 302 1.19 17.23 -11.15
C LYS A 302 0.81 18.28 -12.20
N LEU A 303 1.81 18.93 -12.80
CA LEU A 303 1.64 19.98 -13.81
C LEU A 303 1.58 19.38 -15.22
N PHE A 304 2.59 18.59 -15.57
CA PHE A 304 2.71 17.86 -16.84
C PHE A 304 3.76 16.75 -16.69
N GLU A 305 3.85 15.89 -17.70
CA GLU A 305 4.86 14.83 -17.78
C GLU A 305 5.54 14.76 -19.15
N VAL A 306 6.76 14.21 -19.17
CA VAL A 306 7.61 14.04 -20.35
C VAL A 306 8.10 12.59 -20.39
N TYR A 307 7.93 11.95 -21.55
CA TYR A 307 8.39 10.59 -21.79
C TYR A 307 9.76 10.63 -22.47
N HIS A 308 10.72 9.91 -21.92
CA HIS A 308 11.97 9.56 -22.59
C HIS A 308 11.95 8.06 -22.85
N MET A 309 11.57 7.67 -24.06
CA MET A 309 11.38 6.26 -24.41
C MET A 309 11.57 6.06 -25.91
N ASP A 310 11.79 4.80 -26.28
CA ASP A 310 11.60 4.28 -27.62
C ASP A 310 10.81 2.96 -27.49
N ASP A 311 9.57 3.00 -27.94
CA ASP A 311 8.56 1.94 -27.78
C ASP A 311 8.53 0.97 -28.96
N ALA A 312 9.53 1.02 -29.84
CA ALA A 312 9.70 0.02 -30.88
C ALA A 312 9.71 -1.40 -30.28
N PRO A 313 9.20 -2.42 -30.98
CA PRO A 313 9.27 -3.81 -30.51
C PRO A 313 10.71 -4.31 -30.31
N LEU A 314 10.87 -5.39 -29.54
CA LEU A 314 12.14 -6.12 -29.46
C LEU A 314 12.66 -6.51 -30.86
N ARG A 315 13.98 -6.39 -31.06
CA ARG A 315 14.64 -6.94 -32.26
C ARG A 315 14.62 -8.47 -32.21
N SER A 316 14.72 -9.12 -33.38
CA SER A 316 14.54 -10.57 -33.47
C SER A 316 15.50 -11.41 -32.62
N ASP A 317 16.74 -10.93 -32.41
CA ASP A 317 17.73 -11.59 -31.54
C ASP A 317 17.42 -11.34 -30.04
N GLU A 318 17.04 -10.11 -29.68
CA GLU A 318 16.61 -9.73 -28.32
C GLU A 318 15.38 -10.53 -27.90
N GLU A 319 14.37 -10.60 -28.78
CA GLU A 319 13.13 -11.35 -28.62
C GLU A 319 13.38 -12.86 -28.45
N THR A 320 14.29 -13.42 -29.23
CA THR A 320 14.64 -14.85 -29.13
C THR A 320 15.33 -15.16 -27.79
N ARG A 321 16.24 -14.30 -27.32
CA ARG A 321 16.87 -14.42 -26.00
C ARG A 321 15.84 -14.25 -24.88
N PHE A 322 14.92 -13.29 -25.02
CA PHE A 322 13.86 -13.04 -24.05
C PHE A 322 12.92 -14.25 -23.91
N ILE A 323 12.45 -14.81 -25.03
CA ILE A 323 11.58 -16.01 -25.02
C ILE A 323 12.30 -17.23 -24.42
N ALA A 324 13.59 -17.40 -24.68
CA ALA A 324 14.37 -18.48 -24.07
C ALA A 324 14.44 -18.31 -22.54
N ALA A 325 14.77 -17.11 -22.07
CA ALA A 325 14.82 -16.78 -20.64
C ALA A 325 13.44 -16.92 -19.96
N LEU A 326 12.36 -16.56 -20.66
CA LEU A 326 10.98 -16.74 -20.20
C LEU A 326 10.65 -18.21 -19.97
N ARG A 327 10.89 -19.06 -20.97
CA ARG A 327 10.58 -20.50 -20.89
C ARG A 327 11.36 -21.21 -19.79
N GLU A 328 12.63 -20.86 -19.63
CA GLU A 328 13.49 -21.38 -18.56
C GLU A 328 12.89 -21.10 -17.17
N ARG A 329 12.47 -19.85 -16.93
CA ARG A 329 11.98 -19.40 -15.62
C ARG A 329 10.57 -19.87 -15.33
N ALA A 330 9.69 -19.79 -16.34
CA ALA A 330 8.30 -20.22 -16.24
C ALA A 330 8.18 -21.70 -15.85
N ALA A 331 9.16 -22.53 -16.21
CA ALA A 331 9.19 -23.95 -15.84
C ALA A 331 9.32 -24.21 -14.32
N THR A 332 9.77 -23.22 -13.54
CA THR A 332 9.97 -23.35 -12.08
C THR A 332 9.09 -22.40 -11.26
N ALA A 333 8.34 -21.52 -11.93
CA ALA A 333 7.41 -20.61 -11.28
C ALA A 333 6.08 -21.32 -10.96
N ASP A 334 5.40 -20.91 -9.89
CA ASP A 334 4.02 -21.31 -9.64
C ASP A 334 3.05 -20.41 -10.42
N VAL A 335 3.42 -19.13 -10.61
CA VAL A 335 2.59 -18.11 -11.26
C VAL A 335 3.45 -17.21 -12.14
N VAL A 336 2.99 -16.97 -13.37
CA VAL A 336 3.55 -15.95 -14.27
C VAL A 336 2.61 -14.75 -14.28
N ILE A 337 3.12 -13.60 -13.86
CA ILE A 337 2.38 -12.34 -13.75
C ILE A 337 2.92 -11.38 -14.80
N VAL A 338 2.07 -10.97 -15.73
CA VAL A 338 2.43 -10.08 -16.84
C VAL A 338 1.86 -8.69 -16.58
N THR A 339 2.75 -7.71 -16.40
CA THR A 339 2.42 -6.29 -16.37
C THR A 339 2.83 -5.67 -17.70
N ASP A 340 1.91 -5.66 -18.67
CA ASP A 340 2.16 -5.20 -20.03
C ASP A 340 1.81 -3.71 -20.14
N PHE A 341 2.83 -2.86 -20.11
CA PHE A 341 2.66 -1.41 -20.25
C PHE A 341 2.67 -0.96 -21.71
N GLY A 342 2.85 -1.87 -22.67
CA GLY A 342 2.85 -1.60 -24.10
C GLY A 342 4.01 -0.70 -24.54
N HIS A 343 5.22 -0.94 -24.04
CA HIS A 343 6.45 -0.23 -24.45
C HIS A 343 7.41 -1.09 -25.29
N GLY A 344 6.87 -2.07 -26.01
CA GLY A 344 7.59 -2.85 -27.02
C GLY A 344 8.19 -4.17 -26.54
N LEU A 345 8.22 -4.45 -25.23
CA LEU A 345 8.72 -5.70 -24.67
C LEU A 345 7.83 -6.90 -25.03
N ILE A 346 6.52 -6.75 -24.84
CA ILE A 346 5.56 -7.84 -25.00
C ILE A 346 5.02 -7.87 -26.43
N THR A 347 5.77 -8.53 -27.30
CA THR A 347 5.43 -8.72 -28.72
C THR A 347 4.43 -9.88 -28.92
N PRO A 348 3.83 -10.06 -30.11
CA PRO A 348 2.98 -11.22 -30.39
C PRO A 348 3.66 -12.58 -30.15
N ARG A 349 4.97 -12.71 -30.43
CA ARG A 349 5.71 -13.96 -30.17
C ARG A 349 5.95 -14.18 -28.67
N VAL A 350 6.16 -13.10 -27.91
CA VAL A 350 6.25 -13.18 -26.44
C VAL A 350 4.90 -13.57 -25.84
N ILE A 351 3.78 -12.98 -26.31
CA ILE A 351 2.42 -13.38 -25.89
C ILE A 351 2.18 -14.87 -26.15
N GLN A 352 2.52 -15.35 -27.35
CA GLN A 352 2.40 -16.76 -27.68
C GLN A 352 3.21 -17.64 -26.71
N ALA A 353 4.47 -17.28 -26.45
CA ALA A 353 5.31 -18.02 -25.51
C ALA A 353 4.72 -18.01 -24.08
N LEU A 354 4.22 -16.86 -23.61
CA LEU A 354 3.54 -16.73 -22.32
C LEU A 354 2.33 -17.66 -22.23
N SER A 355 1.48 -17.70 -23.26
CA SER A 355 0.30 -18.57 -23.28
C SER A 355 0.64 -20.07 -23.31
N GLU A 356 1.81 -20.44 -23.85
CA GLU A 356 2.29 -21.82 -23.97
C GLU A 356 3.00 -22.32 -22.72
N CYS A 357 3.88 -21.52 -22.10
CA CYS A 357 4.79 -22.00 -21.06
C CYS A 357 4.39 -21.62 -19.62
N SER A 358 3.38 -20.77 -19.44
CA SER A 358 2.98 -20.33 -18.10
C SER A 358 2.11 -21.39 -17.40
N PRO A 359 2.47 -21.85 -16.18
CA PRO A 359 1.63 -22.77 -15.40
C PRO A 359 0.33 -22.12 -14.94
N PHE A 360 0.39 -20.84 -14.57
CA PHE A 360 -0.76 -19.97 -14.36
C PHE A 360 -0.41 -18.59 -14.92
N LEU A 361 -1.19 -18.10 -15.88
CA LEU A 361 -0.96 -16.83 -16.57
C LEU A 361 -1.92 -15.74 -16.06
N ALA A 362 -1.39 -14.82 -15.25
CA ALA A 362 -2.09 -13.60 -14.86
C ALA A 362 -1.67 -12.43 -15.75
N VAL A 363 -2.62 -11.67 -16.29
CA VAL A 363 -2.33 -10.57 -17.22
C VAL A 363 -3.02 -9.27 -16.82
N ASN A 364 -2.24 -8.19 -16.84
CA ASN A 364 -2.71 -6.81 -16.80
C ASN A 364 -2.09 -6.08 -18.00
N ALA A 365 -2.94 -5.75 -18.99
CA ALA A 365 -2.54 -5.05 -20.19
C ALA A 365 -3.04 -3.60 -20.13
N GLN A 366 -2.10 -2.69 -19.93
CA GLN A 366 -2.40 -1.30 -19.59
C GLN A 366 -2.46 -0.38 -20.80
N SER A 367 -3.38 0.57 -20.72
CA SER A 367 -3.44 1.72 -21.63
C SER A 367 -2.89 2.96 -20.97
N ASN A 368 -1.92 3.62 -21.61
CA ASN A 368 -1.33 4.87 -21.16
C ASN A 368 -1.25 5.90 -22.28
N SER A 369 -0.74 7.10 -21.98
CA SER A 369 -0.69 8.21 -22.93
C SER A 369 0.10 7.91 -24.21
N ALA A 370 1.03 6.95 -24.17
CA ALA A 370 1.81 6.54 -25.34
C ALA A 370 1.07 5.58 -26.28
N ASN A 371 0.15 4.77 -25.74
CA ASN A 371 -0.41 3.61 -26.47
C ASN A 371 -1.91 3.44 -26.32
N THR A 372 -2.64 4.49 -25.93
CA THR A 372 -4.09 4.45 -25.69
C THR A 372 -4.81 3.82 -26.89
N GLY A 373 -5.47 2.68 -26.68
CA GLY A 373 -6.19 1.94 -27.72
C GLY A 373 -5.36 0.95 -28.56
N PHE A 374 -4.05 0.87 -28.33
CA PHE A 374 -3.13 -0.01 -29.06
C PHE A 374 -2.57 -1.16 -28.21
N ASN A 375 -2.59 -1.04 -26.89
CA ASN A 375 -2.23 -2.11 -25.97
C ASN A 375 -3.46 -2.66 -25.24
N LEU A 376 -4.13 -3.65 -25.83
CA LEU A 376 -5.39 -4.20 -25.34
C LEU A 376 -5.19 -5.60 -24.79
N ILE A 377 -5.98 -5.96 -23.77
CA ILE A 377 -6.03 -7.33 -23.24
C ILE A 377 -6.42 -8.37 -24.31
N THR A 378 -7.15 -7.96 -25.35
CA THR A 378 -7.56 -8.81 -26.49
C THR A 378 -6.41 -9.25 -27.39
N ARG A 379 -5.20 -8.74 -27.17
CA ARG A 379 -3.98 -9.27 -27.78
C ARG A 379 -3.61 -10.66 -27.25
N TYR A 380 -4.05 -10.99 -26.03
CA TYR A 380 -3.80 -12.27 -25.38
C TYR A 380 -4.91 -13.25 -25.78
N PRO A 381 -4.57 -14.42 -26.35
CA PRO A 381 -5.58 -15.40 -26.74
C PRO A 381 -6.26 -16.04 -25.52
N ARG A 382 -5.51 -16.22 -24.43
CA ARG A 382 -5.99 -16.73 -23.14
C ARG A 382 -5.25 -16.09 -21.96
N ALA A 383 -5.88 -16.13 -20.80
CA ALA A 383 -5.25 -15.91 -19.50
C ALA A 383 -6.03 -16.67 -18.42
N ASP A 384 -5.35 -17.08 -17.35
CA ASP A 384 -6.00 -17.71 -16.20
C ASP A 384 -6.56 -16.69 -15.20
N TYR A 385 -6.05 -15.45 -15.25
CA TYR A 385 -6.57 -14.32 -14.51
C TYR A 385 -6.32 -13.01 -15.26
N ILE A 386 -7.35 -12.19 -15.40
CA ILE A 386 -7.26 -10.85 -15.97
C ILE A 386 -7.62 -9.82 -14.91
N CYS A 387 -6.76 -8.80 -14.77
CA CYS A 387 -7.08 -7.60 -14.00
C CYS A 387 -6.75 -6.37 -14.83
N ILE A 388 -7.77 -5.58 -15.16
CA ILE A 388 -7.63 -4.34 -15.93
C ILE A 388 -8.53 -3.26 -15.33
N ASP A 389 -8.36 -2.01 -15.72
CA ASP A 389 -9.23 -0.92 -15.31
C ASP A 389 -10.46 -0.76 -16.24
N ALA A 390 -11.45 0.00 -15.79
CA ALA A 390 -12.68 0.21 -16.54
C ALA A 390 -12.46 0.90 -17.91
N PRO A 391 -11.62 1.96 -18.02
CA PRO A 391 -11.18 2.48 -19.32
C PRO A 391 -10.57 1.44 -20.26
N GLU A 392 -9.65 0.60 -19.78
CA GLU A 392 -8.99 -0.47 -20.53
C GLU A 392 -9.99 -1.52 -21.01
N ALA A 393 -10.92 -1.92 -20.13
CA ALA A 393 -11.97 -2.87 -20.48
C ALA A 393 -12.89 -2.32 -21.58
N ARG A 394 -13.23 -1.03 -21.52
CA ARG A 394 -14.00 -0.32 -22.56
C ARG A 394 -13.27 -0.26 -23.89
N LEU A 395 -11.96 0.02 -23.86
CA LEU A 395 -11.12 -0.01 -25.05
C LEU A 395 -11.07 -1.43 -25.65
N ALA A 396 -10.94 -2.46 -24.82
CA ALA A 396 -10.90 -3.86 -25.25
C ALA A 396 -12.16 -4.31 -26.01
N VAL A 397 -13.33 -3.81 -25.59
CA VAL A 397 -14.61 -4.11 -26.26
C VAL A 397 -15.03 -3.06 -27.31
N ALA A 398 -14.26 -1.98 -27.43
CA ALA A 398 -14.55 -0.82 -28.28
C ALA A 398 -15.92 -0.16 -27.97
N ASP A 399 -16.30 -0.11 -26.69
CA ASP A 399 -17.55 0.53 -26.22
C ASP A 399 -17.25 1.49 -25.07
N LYS A 400 -17.46 2.79 -25.31
CA LYS A 400 -17.18 3.86 -24.34
C LYS A 400 -18.20 3.92 -23.19
N TYR A 401 -19.42 3.45 -23.38
CA TYR A 401 -20.55 3.69 -22.48
C TYR A 401 -21.09 2.44 -21.81
N ALA A 402 -20.68 1.26 -22.27
CA ALA A 402 -21.06 0.01 -21.64
C ALA A 402 -20.78 0.02 -20.12
N ASP A 403 -21.74 -0.53 -19.38
CA ASP A 403 -21.61 -0.75 -17.95
C ASP A 403 -20.55 -1.81 -17.68
N VAL A 404 -19.72 -1.59 -16.64
CA VAL A 404 -18.61 -2.50 -16.31
C VAL A 404 -19.12 -3.91 -16.01
N SER A 405 -20.30 -4.04 -15.39
CA SER A 405 -20.93 -5.33 -15.09
C SER A 405 -21.28 -6.09 -16.37
N HIS A 406 -21.77 -5.39 -17.39
CA HIS A 406 -22.08 -5.98 -18.69
C HIS A 406 -20.81 -6.33 -19.48
N ILE A 407 -19.78 -5.48 -19.40
CA ILE A 407 -18.49 -5.74 -20.04
C ILE A 407 -17.87 -7.02 -19.49
N ILE A 408 -17.77 -7.14 -18.17
CA ILE A 408 -17.10 -8.27 -17.54
C ILE A 408 -17.90 -9.57 -17.68
N SER A 409 -19.24 -9.52 -17.68
CA SER A 409 -20.08 -10.73 -17.73
C SER A 409 -20.28 -11.26 -19.15
N GLU A 410 -20.49 -10.38 -20.14
CA GLU A 410 -20.87 -10.76 -21.50
C GLU A 410 -19.83 -10.41 -22.57
N LEU A 411 -19.39 -9.15 -22.62
CA LEU A 411 -18.66 -8.64 -23.79
C LEU A 411 -17.18 -9.07 -23.84
N LEU A 412 -16.50 -9.03 -22.70
CA LEU A 412 -15.09 -9.37 -22.60
C LEU A 412 -14.83 -10.89 -22.73
N PRO A 413 -15.63 -11.78 -22.12
CA PRO A 413 -15.49 -13.23 -22.31
C PRO A 413 -15.66 -13.68 -23.76
N ALA A 414 -16.36 -12.91 -24.60
CA ALA A 414 -16.48 -13.19 -26.03
C ALA A 414 -15.21 -12.85 -26.83
N ARG A 415 -14.22 -12.18 -26.23
CA ARG A 415 -13.01 -11.70 -26.91
C ARG A 415 -11.71 -12.28 -26.36
N VAL A 416 -11.69 -12.74 -25.11
CA VAL A 416 -10.50 -13.34 -24.47
C VAL A 416 -10.94 -14.55 -23.68
N ASP A 417 -10.24 -15.68 -23.84
CA ASP A 417 -10.48 -16.88 -23.06
C ASP A 417 -9.95 -16.70 -21.63
N CYS A 418 -10.86 -16.32 -20.73
CA CYS A 418 -10.60 -16.17 -19.31
C CYS A 418 -11.92 -16.22 -18.51
N ASP A 419 -11.98 -17.06 -17.49
CA ASP A 419 -13.14 -17.21 -16.60
C ASP A 419 -12.98 -16.45 -15.27
N ARG A 420 -11.77 -15.96 -14.96
CA ARG A 420 -11.45 -15.19 -13.76
C ARG A 420 -11.02 -13.78 -14.14
N THR A 421 -11.92 -12.82 -13.98
CA THR A 421 -11.65 -11.41 -14.31
C THR A 421 -12.00 -10.50 -13.16
N ILE A 422 -11.17 -9.49 -12.93
CA ILE A 422 -11.51 -8.33 -12.11
C ILE A 422 -11.34 -7.07 -12.95
N ILE A 423 -12.37 -6.21 -12.95
CA ILE A 423 -12.26 -4.86 -13.50
C ILE A 423 -12.21 -3.88 -12.34
N THR A 424 -11.11 -3.14 -12.23
CA THR A 424 -10.98 -2.04 -11.27
C THR A 424 -11.67 -0.78 -11.80
N ASN A 425 -12.29 0.00 -10.92
CA ASN A 425 -13.14 1.14 -11.28
C ASN A 425 -12.80 2.37 -10.42
N GLY A 426 -11.52 2.55 -10.09
CA GLY A 426 -11.02 3.68 -9.32
C GLY A 426 -11.81 3.91 -8.02
N ARG A 427 -12.40 5.10 -7.87
CA ARG A 427 -13.21 5.48 -6.70
C ARG A 427 -14.46 4.63 -6.48
N HIS A 428 -14.87 3.84 -7.46
CA HIS A 428 -16.02 2.94 -7.36
C HIS A 428 -15.62 1.54 -6.86
N GLY A 429 -14.31 1.24 -6.74
CA GLY A 429 -13.81 -0.04 -6.25
C GLY A 429 -13.54 -1.00 -7.40
N CYS A 430 -14.09 -2.21 -7.37
CA CYS A 430 -13.91 -3.19 -8.45
C CYS A 430 -15.15 -4.08 -8.66
N VAL A 431 -15.23 -4.70 -9.84
CA VAL A 431 -16.24 -5.70 -10.19
C VAL A 431 -15.54 -7.02 -10.50
N THR A 432 -16.06 -8.12 -9.99
CA THR A 432 -15.41 -9.43 -10.03
C THR A 432 -16.27 -10.46 -10.74
N ARG A 433 -15.65 -11.30 -11.58
CA ARG A 433 -16.27 -12.46 -12.25
C ARG A 433 -15.39 -13.69 -12.05
N GLY A 434 -15.97 -14.75 -11.52
CA GLY A 434 -15.33 -16.06 -11.37
C GLY A 434 -16.27 -17.20 -11.77
N PRO A 435 -15.73 -18.41 -12.03
CA PRO A 435 -16.52 -19.57 -12.41
C PRO A 435 -17.48 -19.99 -11.29
N GLY A 436 -18.78 -19.97 -11.56
CA GLY A 436 -19.81 -20.32 -10.57
C GLY A 436 -20.00 -19.28 -9.45
N GLU A 437 -19.32 -18.13 -9.54
CA GLU A 437 -19.47 -17.03 -8.58
C GLU A 437 -20.49 -16.00 -9.09
N PRO A 438 -21.31 -15.39 -8.20
CA PRO A 438 -22.13 -14.26 -8.59
C PRO A 438 -21.23 -13.07 -8.96
N LEU A 439 -21.73 -12.23 -9.86
CA LEU A 439 -21.08 -10.95 -10.13
C LEU A 439 -21.15 -10.07 -8.87
N ILE A 440 -20.00 -9.65 -8.36
CA ILE A 440 -19.91 -8.86 -7.13
C ILE A 440 -19.24 -7.53 -7.43
N HIS A 441 -19.88 -6.46 -6.95
CA HIS A 441 -19.29 -5.13 -6.88
C HIS A 441 -18.74 -4.90 -5.47
N ILE A 442 -17.43 -4.65 -5.37
CA ILE A 442 -16.73 -4.36 -4.12
C ILE A 442 -16.42 -2.87 -4.08
N PRO A 443 -17.01 -2.10 -3.16
CA PRO A 443 -16.78 -0.65 -3.07
C PRO A 443 -15.32 -0.31 -2.78
N ALA A 444 -14.89 0.90 -3.15
CA ALA A 444 -13.58 1.43 -2.75
C ALA A 444 -13.57 1.77 -1.25
N PHE A 445 -12.43 1.57 -0.59
CA PHE A 445 -12.36 1.76 0.87
C PHE A 445 -11.93 3.16 1.29
N THR A 446 -11.20 3.92 0.45
CA THR A 446 -10.71 5.26 0.81
C THR A 446 -11.33 6.37 -0.05
N ARG A 447 -11.58 7.52 0.57
CA ARG A 447 -12.01 8.76 -0.13
C ARG A 447 -10.86 9.76 -0.33
N THR A 448 -9.80 9.65 0.45
CA THR A 448 -8.60 10.50 0.34
C THR A 448 -7.54 9.78 -0.48
N VAL A 449 -6.98 10.47 -1.46
CA VAL A 449 -6.02 9.95 -2.44
C VAL A 449 -4.84 10.92 -2.48
N VAL A 450 -3.64 10.42 -2.18
CA VAL A 450 -2.39 11.22 -2.28
C VAL A 450 -1.79 11.05 -3.68
N ASP A 451 -1.63 9.80 -4.14
CA ASP A 451 -1.14 9.49 -5.48
C ASP A 451 -1.76 8.19 -5.99
N THR A 452 -2.47 8.22 -7.12
CA THR A 452 -3.08 7.02 -7.72
C THR A 452 -2.09 6.12 -8.45
N VAL A 453 -0.86 6.59 -8.69
CA VAL A 453 0.14 5.87 -9.48
C VAL A 453 0.50 4.54 -8.80
N GLY A 454 0.42 3.46 -9.57
CA GLY A 454 0.76 2.11 -9.14
C GLY A 454 -0.28 1.42 -8.25
N ALA A 455 -1.45 2.02 -8.01
CA ALA A 455 -2.50 1.38 -7.21
C ALA A 455 -3.07 0.13 -7.91
N GLY A 456 -3.24 0.19 -9.23
CA GLY A 456 -3.63 -0.97 -10.06
C GLY A 456 -2.55 -2.05 -10.10
N ASP A 457 -1.27 -1.66 -10.17
CA ASP A 457 -0.14 -2.60 -10.13
C ASP A 457 -0.07 -3.34 -8.79
N ALA A 458 -0.23 -2.61 -7.68
CA ALA A 458 -0.27 -3.18 -6.34
C ALA A 458 -1.47 -4.13 -6.17
N PHE A 459 -2.65 -3.72 -6.64
CA PHE A 459 -3.84 -4.57 -6.66
C PHE A 459 -3.52 -5.88 -7.39
N PHE A 460 -3.09 -5.79 -8.64
CA PHE A 460 -2.89 -6.94 -9.51
C PHE A 460 -1.76 -7.87 -9.04
N ALA A 461 -0.62 -7.32 -8.65
CA ALA A 461 0.53 -8.10 -8.18
C ALA A 461 0.23 -8.89 -6.90
N ILE A 462 -0.68 -8.39 -6.06
CA ILE A 462 -1.10 -9.05 -4.82
C ILE A 462 -2.23 -10.06 -5.08
N THR A 463 -3.18 -9.75 -5.97
CA THR A 463 -4.32 -10.65 -6.24
C THR A 463 -3.97 -11.83 -7.12
N ALA A 464 -3.05 -11.68 -8.08
CA ALA A 464 -2.65 -12.75 -8.99
C ALA A 464 -2.23 -14.06 -8.29
N PRO A 465 -1.30 -14.06 -7.31
CA PRO A 465 -0.95 -15.29 -6.60
C PRO A 465 -2.12 -15.85 -5.78
N LEU A 466 -3.01 -15.01 -5.24
CA LEU A 466 -4.17 -15.44 -4.47
C LEU A 466 -5.19 -16.16 -5.37
N VAL A 467 -5.45 -15.63 -6.55
CA VAL A 467 -6.34 -16.27 -7.55
C VAL A 467 -5.74 -17.59 -8.03
N ALA A 468 -4.42 -17.66 -8.22
CA ALA A 468 -3.73 -18.92 -8.53
C ALA A 468 -3.86 -19.96 -7.41
N ALA A 469 -3.84 -19.53 -6.15
CA ALA A 469 -4.08 -20.38 -4.97
C ALA A 469 -5.56 -20.76 -4.75
N GLY A 470 -6.46 -20.41 -5.67
CA GLY A 470 -7.89 -20.74 -5.61
C GLY A 470 -8.71 -19.81 -4.72
N ALA A 471 -8.29 -18.55 -4.55
CA ALA A 471 -9.15 -17.53 -3.95
C ALA A 471 -10.44 -17.36 -4.76
N SER A 472 -11.57 -17.17 -4.06
CA SER A 472 -12.74 -16.59 -4.72
C SER A 472 -12.41 -15.18 -5.20
N LEU A 473 -13.01 -14.78 -6.32
CA LEU A 473 -12.72 -13.48 -6.91
C LEU A 473 -13.25 -12.34 -6.03
N ALA A 474 -14.28 -12.61 -5.21
CA ALA A 474 -14.73 -11.72 -4.16
C ALA A 474 -13.65 -11.45 -3.09
N HIS A 475 -12.98 -12.49 -2.57
CA HIS A 475 -11.92 -12.31 -1.57
C HIS A 475 -10.67 -11.67 -2.19
N ALA A 476 -10.27 -12.12 -3.39
CA ALA A 476 -9.15 -11.51 -4.11
C ALA A 476 -9.43 -10.03 -4.37
N GLY A 477 -10.62 -9.67 -4.88
CA GLY A 477 -10.99 -8.29 -5.13
C GLY A 477 -11.04 -7.42 -3.86
N PHE A 478 -11.48 -7.99 -2.73
CA PHE A 478 -11.47 -7.28 -1.45
C PHE A 478 -10.04 -6.98 -0.97
N ILE A 479 -9.16 -8.00 -0.99
CA ILE A 479 -7.73 -7.82 -0.66
C ILE A 479 -7.08 -6.82 -1.62
N GLY A 480 -7.41 -6.90 -2.91
CA GLY A 480 -6.95 -5.96 -3.92
C GLY A 480 -7.38 -4.52 -3.63
N ASN A 481 -8.64 -4.28 -3.25
CA ASN A 481 -9.10 -2.94 -2.87
C ASN A 481 -8.41 -2.43 -1.59
N VAL A 482 -8.06 -3.32 -0.65
CA VAL A 482 -7.23 -2.96 0.53
C VAL A 482 -5.84 -2.53 0.07
N ALA A 483 -5.20 -3.31 -0.80
CA ALA A 483 -3.88 -3.00 -1.34
C ALA A 483 -3.88 -1.67 -2.10
N GLY A 484 -4.87 -1.43 -2.97
CA GLY A 484 -5.07 -0.17 -3.66
C GLY A 484 -5.24 0.99 -2.69
N ALA A 485 -6.08 0.84 -1.66
CA ALA A 485 -6.31 1.87 -0.64
C ALA A 485 -5.06 2.19 0.20
N LEU A 486 -4.20 1.20 0.46
CA LEU A 486 -2.90 1.42 1.08
C LEU A 486 -1.94 2.14 0.13
N LYS A 487 -1.89 1.72 -1.15
CA LYS A 487 -0.97 2.27 -2.14
C LYS A 487 -1.25 3.73 -2.48
N VAL A 488 -2.52 4.15 -2.51
CA VAL A 488 -2.86 5.53 -2.85
C VAL A 488 -2.40 6.58 -1.83
N ASN A 489 -1.95 6.14 -0.65
CA ASN A 489 -1.34 6.99 0.38
C ASN A 489 0.19 7.05 0.29
N ILE A 490 0.80 6.38 -0.71
CA ILE A 490 2.24 6.32 -0.93
C ILE A 490 2.56 7.07 -2.22
N VAL A 491 3.39 8.13 -2.10
CA VAL A 491 3.89 8.90 -3.25
C VAL A 491 4.81 8.03 -4.11
N GLY A 492 4.53 7.94 -5.42
CA GLY A 492 5.33 7.16 -6.36
C GLY A 492 5.55 5.71 -5.91
N HIS A 493 6.79 5.22 -6.01
CA HIS A 493 7.17 3.88 -5.56
C HIS A 493 8.10 3.89 -4.34
N ARG A 494 8.00 4.94 -3.49
CA ARG A 494 8.81 5.07 -2.27
C ARG A 494 8.73 3.87 -1.33
N LYS A 495 7.55 3.21 -1.29
CA LYS A 495 7.31 2.01 -0.50
C LYS A 495 6.38 1.07 -1.25
N SER A 496 6.62 -0.22 -1.10
CA SER A 496 5.68 -1.26 -1.47
C SER A 496 4.61 -1.46 -0.40
N VAL A 497 3.43 -1.91 -0.81
CA VAL A 497 2.43 -2.48 0.09
C VAL A 497 2.98 -3.79 0.68
N GLU A 498 2.99 -3.89 2.01
CA GLU A 498 3.48 -5.07 2.74
C GLU A 498 2.32 -5.95 3.23
N LYS A 499 2.53 -7.27 3.27
CA LYS A 499 1.57 -8.24 3.82
C LYS A 499 1.06 -7.87 5.23
N SER A 500 1.95 -7.44 6.12
CA SER A 500 1.59 -7.03 7.48
C SER A 500 0.66 -5.81 7.50
N ALA A 501 0.83 -4.85 6.57
CA ALA A 501 -0.04 -3.70 6.43
C ALA A 501 -1.43 -4.11 5.91
N VAL A 502 -1.50 -5.03 4.95
CA VAL A 502 -2.75 -5.60 4.44
C VAL A 502 -3.50 -6.35 5.55
N LEU A 503 -2.84 -7.25 6.27
CA LEU A 503 -3.45 -7.99 7.38
C LEU A 503 -4.02 -7.06 8.46
N LYS A 504 -3.26 -6.05 8.88
CA LYS A 504 -3.71 -5.06 9.86
C LYS A 504 -4.92 -4.27 9.37
N TYR A 505 -4.97 -3.96 8.08
CA TYR A 505 -6.09 -3.26 7.48
C TYR A 505 -7.34 -4.14 7.42
N LEU A 506 -7.20 -5.41 7.00
CA LEU A 506 -8.28 -6.41 7.01
C LEU A 506 -8.85 -6.60 8.42
N GLN A 507 -7.98 -6.81 9.42
CA GLN A 507 -8.38 -6.90 10.82
C GLN A 507 -9.14 -5.66 11.28
N THR A 508 -8.71 -4.46 10.85
CA THR A 508 -9.39 -3.24 11.26
C THR A 508 -10.76 -3.08 10.60
N LEU A 509 -10.91 -3.49 9.34
CA LEU A 509 -12.19 -3.44 8.64
C LEU A 509 -13.19 -4.49 9.17
N LEU A 510 -12.71 -5.68 9.54
CA LEU A 510 -13.55 -6.83 9.88
C LEU A 510 -13.67 -7.13 11.38
N LYS A 511 -13.02 -6.35 12.25
CA LYS A 511 -13.23 -6.36 13.72
C LYS A 511 -14.61 -5.83 14.14
#